data_AF-A0A937M6T4-F1
#
_entry.id   AF-A0A937M6T4-F1
#
_cell.length_a   1.000
_cell.length_b   1.000
_cell.length_c   1.000
_cell.angle_alpha   90.00
_cell.angle_beta   90.00
_cell.angle_gamma   90.00
#
_symmetry.space_group_name_H-M   'P 1'
#
loop_
_entity.id
_entity.type
_entity.pdbx_description
1 polymer ?
#
loop_
_entity_poly.entity_id
_entity_poly.type
_entity_poly.pdbx_seq_one_letter_code
_entity_poly.pdbx_strand_id
1 'polypeptide(L)'
;MLMRADREQLHHFFMLDPNLDCPAVQVGRQHVSGDPANGEGFSALVKLVDINIVDLENVSVEELSRLSQEGMEILPQTELLSSVVD
;
A
#
# COMPACT_ATOMS: atom_id res chain seq x y z
N MET A 1 5.33 -10.70 -0.31
CA MET A 1 5.37 -11.96 0.50
C MET A 1 4.26 -12.03 1.56
N LEU A 2 3.75 -10.87 2.02
CA LEU A 2 2.68 -10.75 3.01
C LEU A 2 1.41 -11.55 2.67
N MET A 3 0.95 -11.49 1.42
CA MET A 3 -0.32 -12.09 1.02
C MET A 3 -0.39 -13.61 1.22
N ARG A 4 0.76 -14.29 1.16
CA ARG A 4 0.87 -15.75 1.38
C ARG A 4 1.00 -16.12 2.86
N ALA A 5 1.37 -15.17 3.71
CA ALA A 5 1.46 -15.39 5.15
C ALA A 5 0.07 -15.52 5.79
N ASP A 6 -0.94 -14.86 5.22
CA ASP A 6 -2.36 -14.96 5.63
C ASP A 6 -3.01 -16.27 5.15
N ARG A 7 -2.52 -17.41 5.67
CA ARG A 7 -2.96 -18.75 5.25
C ARG A 7 -4.43 -19.02 5.56
N GLU A 8 -4.93 -18.42 6.63
CA GLU A 8 -6.30 -18.58 7.10
C GLU A 8 -7.28 -17.60 6.42
N GLN A 9 -6.78 -16.70 5.55
CA GLN A 9 -7.58 -15.70 4.84
C GLN A 9 -8.42 -14.82 5.77
N LEU A 10 -7.82 -14.42 6.90
CA LEU A 10 -8.50 -13.60 7.89
C LEU A 10 -8.53 -12.12 7.49
N HIS A 11 -7.72 -11.74 6.51
CA HIS A 11 -7.55 -10.36 6.09
C HIS A 11 -7.97 -10.17 4.63
N HIS A 12 -8.62 -9.05 4.35
CA HIS A 12 -8.96 -8.64 3.00
C HIS A 12 -7.89 -7.67 2.49
N PHE A 13 -7.21 -8.05 1.41
CA PHE A 13 -6.13 -7.24 0.86
C PHE A 13 -6.52 -6.58 -0.46
N PHE A 14 -6.19 -5.30 -0.54
CA PHE A 14 -6.25 -4.47 -1.73
C PHE A 14 -4.82 -4.16 -2.17
N MET A 15 -4.57 -4.18 -3.48
CA MET A 15 -3.24 -4.01 -4.05
C MET A 15 -3.22 -2.80 -4.98
N LEU A 16 -2.43 -1.78 -4.62
CA LEU A 16 -2.15 -0.64 -5.47
C LEU A 16 -0.84 -0.88 -6.22
N ASP A 17 -0.93 -1.02 -7.54
CA ASP A 17 0.21 -1.28 -8.42
C ASP A 17 -0.11 -0.76 -9.82
N PRO A 18 0.82 -0.12 -10.55
CA PRO A 18 0.56 0.32 -11.92
C PRO A 18 0.34 -0.86 -12.88
N ASN A 19 0.81 -2.07 -12.54
CA ASN A 19 0.65 -3.28 -13.33
C ASN A 19 -0.53 -4.13 -12.84
N LEU A 20 -1.56 -4.24 -13.68
CA LEU A 20 -2.72 -5.10 -13.44
C LEU A 20 -2.37 -6.59 -13.32
N ASP A 21 -1.25 -7.02 -13.92
CA ASP A 21 -0.77 -8.39 -13.89
C ASP A 21 0.29 -8.62 -12.78
N CYS A 22 0.39 -7.73 -11.79
CA CYS A 22 1.37 -7.90 -10.72
C CYS A 22 1.11 -9.20 -9.93
N PRO A 23 2.17 -9.86 -9.39
CA PRO A 23 2.03 -11.16 -8.73
C PRO A 23 1.02 -11.17 -7.58
N ALA A 24 0.82 -10.04 -6.92
CA ALA A 24 -0.12 -9.92 -5.81
C ALA A 24 -1.59 -9.92 -6.26
N VAL A 25 -1.91 -9.34 -7.42
CA VAL A 25 -3.25 -9.45 -8.03
C VAL A 25 -3.50 -10.89 -8.49
N GLN A 26 -2.48 -11.54 -9.08
CA GLN A 26 -2.59 -12.91 -9.58
C GLN A 26 -2.89 -13.96 -8.49
N VAL A 27 -2.62 -13.66 -7.22
CA VAL A 27 -3.02 -14.51 -6.08
C VAL A 27 -4.42 -14.19 -5.54
N GLY A 28 -5.26 -13.52 -6.34
CA GLY A 28 -6.69 -13.31 -6.09
C GLY A 28 -7.00 -12.10 -5.21
N ARG A 29 -6.22 -11.03 -5.31
CA ARG A 29 -6.46 -9.77 -4.56
C ARG A 29 -7.15 -8.72 -5.42
N GLN A 30 -7.85 -7.80 -4.75
CA GLN A 30 -8.55 -6.72 -5.42
C GLN A 30 -7.54 -5.64 -5.79
N HIS A 31 -7.44 -5.35 -7.08
CA HIS A 31 -6.55 -4.32 -7.60
C HIS A 31 -7.17 -2.93 -7.40
N VAL A 32 -6.32 -1.98 -7.05
CA VAL A 32 -6.60 -0.54 -7.06
C VAL A 32 -5.65 0.07 -8.09
N SER A 33 -6.20 0.80 -9.06
CA SER A 33 -5.39 1.44 -10.09
C SER A 33 -4.65 2.66 -9.52
N GLY A 34 -3.39 2.80 -9.93
CA GLY A 34 -2.55 3.96 -9.65
C GLY A 34 -1.07 3.56 -9.55
N ASP A 35 -0.23 4.55 -9.28
CA ASP A 35 1.21 4.40 -9.18
C ASP A 35 1.69 4.89 -7.80
N PRO A 36 2.14 3.98 -6.92
CA PRO A 36 2.66 4.34 -5.60
C PRO A 36 3.80 5.36 -5.65
N ALA A 37 4.61 5.38 -6.72
CA ALA A 37 5.78 6.25 -6.83
C ALA A 37 5.41 7.74 -6.92
N ASN A 38 4.22 8.05 -7.43
CA ASN A 38 3.71 9.43 -7.54
C ASN A 38 2.48 9.70 -6.65
N GLY A 39 2.04 8.69 -5.87
CA GLY A 39 0.91 8.77 -4.95
C GLY A 39 -0.47 8.61 -5.61
N GLU A 40 -0.54 8.37 -6.91
CA GLU A 40 -1.79 8.07 -7.60
C GLU A 40 -2.45 6.83 -6.98
N GLY A 41 -3.74 6.93 -6.69
CA GLY A 41 -4.53 5.84 -6.12
C GLY A 41 -4.50 5.73 -4.59
N PHE A 42 -3.62 6.44 -3.87
CA PHE A 42 -3.61 6.38 -2.39
C PHE A 42 -4.95 6.78 -1.78
N SER A 43 -5.53 7.90 -2.24
CA SER A 43 -6.84 8.36 -1.76
C SER A 43 -7.99 7.37 -2.04
N ALA A 44 -7.84 6.51 -3.05
CA ALA A 44 -8.81 5.45 -3.32
C ALA A 44 -8.55 4.25 -2.41
N LEU A 45 -7.29 3.84 -2.27
CA LEU A 45 -6.87 2.72 -1.44
C LEU A 45 -7.25 2.91 0.04
N VAL A 46 -6.93 4.07 0.63
CA VAL A 46 -7.17 4.33 2.07
C VAL A 46 -8.65 4.36 2.45
N LYS A 47 -9.57 4.46 1.49
CA LYS A 47 -11.02 4.34 1.73
C LYS A 47 -11.50 2.90 1.84
N LEU A 48 -10.67 1.94 1.43
CA LEU A 48 -11.00 0.52 1.33
C LEU A 48 -10.34 -0.31 2.43
N VAL A 49 -9.36 0.24 3.13
CA VAL A 49 -8.52 -0.48 4.08
C VAL A 49 -8.51 0.23 5.43
N ASP A 50 -8.40 -0.57 6.49
CA ASP A 50 -8.18 -0.05 7.84
C ASP A 50 -6.70 0.33 8.06
N ILE A 51 -5.79 -0.43 7.44
CA ILE A 51 -4.34 -0.26 7.55
C ILE A 51 -3.73 -0.30 6.15
N ASN A 52 -2.88 0.68 5.85
CA ASN A 52 -2.10 0.73 4.61
C ASN A 52 -0.66 0.27 4.86
N ILE A 53 -0.22 -0.77 4.16
CA ILE A 53 1.11 -1.37 4.32
C ILE A 53 1.91 -1.19 3.04
N VAL A 54 3.13 -0.66 3.16
CA VAL A 54 4.07 -0.49 2.06
C VAL A 54 5.02 -1.71 1.98
N ASP A 55 4.97 -2.46 0.87
CA ASP A 55 5.83 -3.64 0.60
C ASP A 55 7.06 -3.30 -0.27
N LEU A 56 7.14 -2.11 -0.88
CA LEU A 56 8.21 -1.68 -1.80
C LEU A 56 8.63 -0.23 -1.57
N GLU A 57 9.91 0.07 -1.81
CA GLU A 57 10.52 1.38 -1.54
C GLU A 57 10.21 2.43 -2.62
N ASN A 58 9.81 2.05 -3.84
CA ASN A 58 9.45 3.02 -4.88
C ASN A 58 8.04 3.62 -4.62
N VAL A 59 7.97 4.59 -3.71
CA VAL A 59 6.72 5.12 -3.17
C VAL A 59 6.83 6.61 -2.82
N SER A 60 5.75 7.37 -3.02
CA SER A 60 5.68 8.77 -2.60
C SER A 60 5.52 8.90 -1.09
N VAL A 61 6.65 9.05 -0.38
CA VAL A 61 6.65 9.25 1.08
C VAL A 61 5.97 10.55 1.47
N GLU A 62 6.03 11.59 0.64
CA GLU A 62 5.35 12.87 0.86
C GLU A 62 3.83 12.68 0.97
N GLU A 63 3.22 12.01 -0.01
CA GLU A 63 1.77 11.78 0.00
C GLU A 63 1.34 10.84 1.13
N LEU A 64 2.13 9.81 1.44
CA LEU A 64 1.87 8.95 2.61
C LEU A 64 1.95 9.74 3.91
N SER A 65 2.92 10.64 4.05
CA SER A 65 3.05 11.49 5.24
C SER A 65 1.85 12.40 5.44
N ARG A 66 1.33 12.98 4.35
CA ARG A 66 0.09 13.78 4.39
C ARG A 66 -1.10 12.94 4.87
N LEU A 67 -1.28 11.73 4.32
CA LEU A 67 -2.37 10.84 4.72
C LEU A 67 -2.25 10.34 6.17
N SER A 68 -1.03 10.09 6.64
CA SER A 68 -0.74 9.77 8.04
C SER A 68 -1.16 10.92 8.97
N GLN A 69 -0.85 12.16 8.61
CA GLN A 69 -1.27 13.37 9.35
C GLN A 69 -2.80 13.57 9.36
N GLU A 70 -3.49 13.05 8.35
CA GLU A 70 -4.96 13.01 8.28
C GLU A 70 -5.58 11.91 9.17
N GLY A 71 -4.74 11.11 9.84
CA GLY A 71 -5.15 10.08 10.80
C GLY A 71 -5.20 8.66 10.24
N MET A 72 -4.71 8.43 9.02
CA MET A 72 -4.69 7.09 8.41
C MET A 72 -3.56 6.24 9.01
N GLU A 73 -3.82 4.97 9.27
CA GLU A 73 -2.80 4.05 9.75
C GLU A 73 -1.93 3.56 8.59
N ILE A 74 -0.67 3.99 8.58
CA ILE A 74 0.33 3.64 7.54
C ILE A 74 1.52 2.94 8.20
N LEU A 75 1.87 1.76 7.68
CA LEU A 75 2.97 0.93 8.17
C LEU A 75 3.96 0.58 7.05
N PRO A 76 5.29 0.62 7.33
CA PRO A 76 5.89 1.23 8.50
C PRO A 76 5.58 2.74 8.59
N GLN A 77 5.83 3.33 9.76
CA GLN A 77 5.67 4.77 9.99
C GLN A 77 6.43 5.56 8.92
N THR A 78 5.84 6.65 8.44
CA THR A 78 6.37 7.44 7.32
C THR A 78 7.74 8.05 7.61
N GLU A 79 8.05 8.33 8.88
CA GLU A 79 9.37 8.78 9.31
C GLU A 79 10.43 7.69 9.12
N LEU A 80 10.10 6.45 9.46
CA LEU A 80 11.00 5.31 9.21
C LEU A 80 11.16 5.08 7.71
N LEU A 81 10.07 5.12 6.95
CA LEU A 81 10.09 4.95 5.50
C LEU A 81 10.99 6.01 4.84
N SER A 82 10.90 7.27 5.26
CA SER A 82 11.75 8.36 4.76
C SER A 82 13.25 8.15 4.98
N SER A 83 13.63 7.34 5.98
CA SER A 83 15.04 7.05 6.27
C SER A 83 15.65 5.91 5.44
N VAL A 84 14.84 5.17 4.70
CA VAL A 84 15.26 3.96 3.96
C VAL A 84 15.13 4.11 2.44
N VAL A 85 14.24 5.00 1.98
CA VAL A 85 13.86 5.19 0.57
C VAL A 85 14.78 6.19 -0.19
N ASP A 86 15.87 6.62 0.44
CA ASP A 86 16.86 7.57 -0.15
C ASP A 86 17.50 7.09 -1.46
#